data_AF-A0A8T9D378-F1
#
_entry.id   AF-A0A8T9D378-F1
#
_cell.length_a   1.000
_cell.length_b   1.000
_cell.length_c   1.000
_cell.angle_alpha   90.00
_cell.angle_beta   90.00
_cell.angle_gamma   90.00
#
_symmetry.space_group_name_H-M   'P 1'
#
loop_
_entity.id
_entity.type
_entity.pdbx_description
1 polymer ?
#
loop_
_entity_poly.entity_id
_entity_poly.type
_entity_poly.pdbx_seq_one_letter_code
_entity_poly.pdbx_strand_id
1 'polypeptide(L)'
;MLASRRLIGETRFPVGLAYDEDTLFWARLMSKASLAMIPQPVMVYEVSPARSDDRFTINPARRFLEWRRELRTLADCDIPISALKTREGLVALKIARVHYARGDLNTAARFLAVAAAAPKRRSEAWRCLRYRLKLAARRRLSAPQIELQGAL
;
A
#
# COMPACT_ATOMS: atom_id res chain seq x y z
N MET A 1 1.89 16.77 12.36
CA MET A 1 0.57 17.07 12.95
C MET A 1 0.77 17.28 14.43
N LEU A 2 0.01 18.21 15.03
CA LEU A 2 0.04 18.47 16.47
C LEU A 2 -1.31 18.08 17.06
N ALA A 3 -1.29 17.46 18.23
CA ALA A 3 -2.49 17.11 18.99
C ALA A 3 -2.22 17.34 20.47
N SER A 4 -3.25 17.75 21.22
CA SER A 4 -3.12 17.91 22.66
C SER A 4 -2.95 16.54 23.32
N ARG A 5 -2.18 16.47 24.42
CA ARG A 5 -1.97 15.23 25.17
C ARG A 5 -3.29 14.61 25.65
N ARG A 6 -4.25 15.46 26.03
CA ARG A 6 -5.60 15.05 26.43
C ARG A 6 -6.34 14.32 25.30
N LEU A 7 -6.22 14.82 24.06
CA LEU A 7 -6.84 14.21 22.88
C LEU A 7 -6.19 12.86 22.53
N ILE A 8 -4.86 12.75 22.65
CA ILE A 8 -4.15 11.48 22.43
C ILE A 8 -4.68 10.41 23.40
N GLY A 9 -4.87 10.75 24.67
CA GLY A 9 -5.50 9.88 25.66
C GLY A 9 -4.86 8.50 25.70
N GLU A 10 -5.67 7.46 25.49
CA GLU A 10 -5.24 6.06 25.40
C GLU A 10 -4.95 5.58 23.98
N THR A 11 -5.13 6.42 22.96
CA THR A 11 -4.81 6.05 21.58
C THR A 11 -3.31 5.81 21.46
N ARG A 12 -2.92 4.63 20.96
CA ARG A 12 -1.52 4.25 20.74
C ARG A 12 -1.33 3.88 19.28
N PHE A 13 -0.09 3.97 18.82
CA PHE A 13 0.29 3.37 17.55
C PHE A 13 0.08 1.85 17.65
N PRO A 14 -0.45 1.22 16.59
CA PRO A 14 -0.40 -0.23 16.49
C PRO A 14 1.08 -0.64 16.47
N VAL A 15 1.48 -1.53 17.37
CA VAL A 15 2.89 -1.91 17.53
C VAL A 15 3.24 -3.05 16.57
N GLY A 16 4.36 -2.91 15.87
CA GLY A 16 4.95 -4.00 15.08
C GLY A 16 4.41 -4.11 13.66
N LEU A 17 3.74 -3.08 13.14
CA LEU A 17 3.36 -3.06 11.73
C LEU A 17 4.54 -2.64 10.87
N ALA A 18 4.65 -3.26 9.70
CA ALA A 18 5.75 -2.96 8.78
C ALA A 18 5.63 -1.60 8.09
N TYR A 19 4.42 -1.01 8.05
CA TYR A 19 4.12 0.25 7.38
C TYR A 19 2.81 0.85 7.88
N ASP A 20 2.62 2.14 7.60
CA ASP A 20 1.39 2.92 7.84
C ASP A 20 0.94 3.02 9.31
N GLU A 21 1.79 2.74 10.30
CA GLU A 21 1.48 2.95 11.73
C GLU A 21 1.00 4.38 12.01
N ASP A 22 1.67 5.35 11.40
CA ASP A 22 1.34 6.77 11.48
C ASP A 22 -0.04 7.09 10.91
N THR A 23 -0.33 6.56 9.73
CA THR A 23 -1.60 6.76 9.05
C THR A 23 -2.75 6.20 9.88
N LEU A 24 -2.58 5.02 10.47
CA LEU A 24 -3.60 4.38 11.32
C LEU A 24 -3.81 5.16 12.62
N PHE A 25 -2.72 5.57 13.27
CA PHE A 25 -2.78 6.39 14.48
C PHE A 25 -3.51 7.72 14.22
N TRP A 26 -3.08 8.47 13.20
CA TRP A 26 -3.68 9.77 12.90
C TRP A 26 -5.12 9.64 12.44
N ALA A 27 -5.48 8.63 11.63
CA ALA A 27 -6.87 8.41 11.23
C ALA A 27 -7.79 8.17 12.44
N ARG A 28 -7.38 7.33 13.40
CA ARG A 28 -8.12 7.07 14.64
C ARG A 28 -8.22 8.30 15.54
N LEU A 29 -7.16 9.09 15.62
CA LEU A 29 -7.16 10.31 16.44
C LEU A 29 -8.05 11.39 15.83
N MET A 30 -7.93 11.59 14.51
CA MET A 30 -8.66 12.60 13.75
C MET A 30 -10.15 12.31 13.67
N SER A 31 -10.58 11.04 13.70
CA SER A 31 -12.01 10.70 13.71
C SER A 31 -12.75 11.15 14.97
N LYS A 32 -12.03 11.47 16.05
CA LYS A 32 -12.59 11.89 17.35
C LYS A 32 -12.31 13.35 17.68
N ALA A 33 -11.68 14.09 16.76
CA ALA A 33 -11.14 15.41 17.03
C ALA A 33 -11.80 16.47 16.15
N SER A 34 -11.96 17.69 16.69
CA SER A 34 -12.13 18.87 15.85
C SER A 34 -10.77 19.22 15.23
N LEU A 35 -10.77 19.48 13.92
CA LEU A 35 -9.55 19.65 13.13
C LEU A 35 -9.46 21.09 12.61
N ALA A 36 -8.31 21.72 12.84
CA ALA A 36 -7.91 22.94 12.16
C ALA A 36 -6.83 22.61 11.13
N MET A 37 -7.03 23.07 9.89
CA MET A 37 -6.06 22.89 8.81
C MET A 37 -5.30 24.19 8.57
N ILE A 38 -3.97 24.11 8.57
CA ILE A 38 -3.09 25.23 8.20
C ILE A 38 -2.65 25.00 6.75
N PRO A 39 -3.01 25.89 5.79
CA PRO A 39 -2.66 25.70 4.39
C PRO A 39 -1.18 25.99 4.10
N GLN A 40 -0.51 26.76 4.96
CA GLN A 40 0.92 27.05 4.81
C GLN A 40 1.76 25.81 5.12
N PRO A 41 2.84 25.55 4.36
CA PRO A 41 3.79 24.50 4.68
C PRO A 41 4.44 24.75 6.06
N VAL A 42 4.30 23.80 6.98
CA VAL A 42 4.87 23.89 8.34
C VAL A 42 6.03 22.92 8.59
N MET A 43 6.22 21.93 7.71
CA MET A 43 7.25 20.91 7.87
C MET A 43 7.65 20.35 6.51
N VAL A 44 8.95 20.13 6.31
CA VAL A 44 9.49 19.35 5.21
C VAL A 44 9.79 17.94 5.72
N TYR A 45 9.30 16.93 5.01
CA TYR A 45 9.52 15.53 5.36
C TYR A 45 10.43 14.88 4.32
N GLU A 46 11.65 14.55 4.74
CA GLU A 46 12.63 13.86 3.88
C GLU A 46 12.30 12.37 3.79
N VAL A 47 11.78 11.96 2.64
CA VAL A 47 11.45 10.55 2.37
C VAL A 47 12.63 9.88 1.68
N SER A 48 13.22 8.86 2.30
CA SER A 48 14.10 7.92 1.60
C SER A 48 13.27 6.87 0.86
N PRO A 49 13.22 6.88 -0.49
CA PRO A 49 12.42 5.92 -1.24
C PRO A 49 12.93 4.50 -1.06
N ALA A 50 14.26 4.31 -0.98
CA ALA A 50 14.88 3.02 -0.75
C ALA A 50 14.43 2.40 0.58
N ARG A 51 14.56 3.16 1.68
CA ARG A 51 14.12 2.70 3.01
C ARG A 51 12.62 2.42 3.06
N SER A 52 11.81 3.23 2.37
CA SER A 52 10.36 3.01 2.27
C SER A 52 10.05 1.70 1.53
N ASP A 53 10.72 1.46 0.42
CA ASP A 53 10.50 0.28 -0.43
C ASP A 53 10.98 -1.02 0.23
N ASP A 54 12.10 -0.98 0.97
CA ASP A 54 12.66 -2.14 1.66
C ASP A 54 11.67 -2.79 2.63
N ARG A 55 10.85 -1.99 3.33
CA ARG A 55 9.83 -2.47 4.28
C ARG A 55 8.80 -3.39 3.63
N PHE A 56 8.52 -3.20 2.34
CA PHE A 56 7.56 -3.98 1.57
C PHE A 56 8.12 -5.30 1.03
N THR A 57 9.39 -5.62 1.31
CA THR A 57 10.06 -6.78 0.71
C THR A 57 10.23 -7.95 1.66
N ILE A 58 10.26 -7.67 2.96
CA ILE A 58 10.30 -8.68 4.01
C ILE A 58 8.88 -9.19 4.23
N ASN A 59 8.62 -10.49 4.07
CA ASN A 59 7.34 -11.17 4.35
C ASN A 59 6.08 -10.38 3.89
N PRO A 60 6.00 -9.96 2.61
CA PRO A 60 5.01 -8.99 2.15
C PRO A 60 3.57 -9.43 2.38
N ALA A 61 3.26 -10.70 2.12
CA ALA A 61 1.91 -11.24 2.30
C ALA A 61 1.46 -11.21 3.76
N ARG A 62 2.31 -11.69 4.68
CA ARG A 62 2.01 -11.73 6.12
C ARG A 62 1.83 -10.31 6.67
N ARG A 63 2.79 -9.43 6.44
CA ARG A 63 2.75 -8.03 6.91
C ARG A 63 1.58 -7.25 6.34
N PHE A 64 1.19 -7.54 5.09
CA PHE A 64 -0.02 -6.96 4.52
C PHE A 64 -1.29 -7.43 5.19
N LEU A 65 -1.39 -8.70 5.55
CA LEU A 65 -2.55 -9.20 6.28
C LEU A 65 -2.62 -8.65 7.70
N GLU A 66 -1.49 -8.55 8.40
CA GLU A 66 -1.38 -7.93 9.73
C GLU A 66 -1.82 -6.47 9.68
N TRP A 67 -1.22 -5.67 8.78
CA TRP A 67 -1.63 -4.29 8.57
C TRP A 67 -3.10 -4.13 8.16
N ARG A 68 -3.60 -5.00 7.27
CA ARG A 68 -4.99 -4.96 6.81
C ARG A 68 -5.98 -5.21 7.94
N ARG A 69 -5.62 -6.04 8.94
CA ARG A 69 -6.44 -6.26 10.14
C ARG A 69 -6.54 -4.96 10.94
N GLU A 70 -5.41 -4.31 11.20
CA GLU A 70 -5.38 -3.02 11.91
C GLU A 70 -6.14 -1.93 11.15
N LEU A 71 -6.00 -1.85 9.83
CA LEU A 71 -6.76 -0.91 9.00
C LEU A 71 -8.28 -1.07 9.16
N ARG A 72 -8.77 -2.31 9.28
CA ARG A 72 -10.21 -2.57 9.43
C ARG A 72 -10.77 -2.12 10.76
N THR A 73 -9.95 -2.04 11.81
CA THR A 73 -10.38 -1.52 13.13
C THR A 73 -10.77 -0.04 13.07
N LEU A 74 -10.41 0.67 12.00
CA LEU A 74 -10.85 2.04 11.78
C LEU A 74 -12.31 2.14 11.32
N ALA A 75 -12.94 1.03 10.94
CA ALA A 75 -14.38 1.00 10.69
C ALA A 75 -15.17 1.38 11.96
N ASP A 76 -14.66 1.03 13.14
CA ASP A 76 -15.22 1.38 14.45
C ASP A 76 -15.13 2.89 14.75
N CYS A 77 -14.49 3.66 13.87
CA CYS A 77 -14.28 5.11 13.97
C CYS A 77 -15.11 5.87 12.92
N ASP A 78 -16.20 5.28 12.43
CA ASP A 78 -17.08 5.81 11.39
C ASP A 78 -16.37 6.12 10.05
N ILE A 79 -15.18 5.54 9.83
CA ILE A 79 -14.49 5.67 8.55
C ILE A 79 -15.15 4.73 7.54
N PRO A 80 -15.62 5.23 6.37
CA PRO A 80 -16.31 4.40 5.40
C PRO A 80 -15.46 3.22 4.93
N ILE A 81 -16.06 2.03 4.87
CA ILE A 81 -15.40 0.81 4.39
C ILE A 81 -14.81 1.00 2.98
N SER A 82 -15.46 1.77 2.12
CA SER A 82 -14.96 2.12 0.79
C SER A 82 -13.63 2.89 0.84
N ALA A 83 -13.45 3.79 1.80
CA ALA A 83 -12.20 4.52 2.02
C ALA A 83 -11.10 3.57 2.51
N LEU A 84 -11.41 2.67 3.44
CA LEU A 84 -10.46 1.64 3.91
C LEU A 84 -10.04 0.71 2.77
N LYS A 85 -10.98 0.27 1.93
CA LYS A 85 -10.69 -0.53 0.73
C LYS A 85 -9.85 0.22 -0.30
N THR A 86 -10.06 1.52 -0.43
CA THR A 86 -9.23 2.37 -1.30
C THR A 86 -7.78 2.41 -0.78
N ARG A 87 -7.57 2.63 0.53
CA ARG A 87 -6.23 2.60 1.13
C ARG A 87 -5.57 1.23 0.99
N GLU A 88 -6.32 0.15 1.22
CA GLU A 88 -5.89 -1.23 0.98
C GLU A 88 -5.32 -1.40 -0.45
N GLY A 89 -6.06 -0.93 -1.46
CA GLY A 89 -5.64 -0.99 -2.86
C GLY A 89 -4.38 -0.17 -3.17
N LEU A 90 -4.25 1.01 -2.57
CA LEU A 90 -3.08 1.87 -2.74
C LEU A 90 -1.79 1.22 -2.21
N VAL A 91 -1.85 0.63 -1.01
CA VAL A 91 -0.72 -0.08 -0.42
C VAL A 91 -0.39 -1.34 -1.22
N ALA A 92 -1.40 -2.11 -1.64
CA ALA A 92 -1.19 -3.27 -2.50
C ALA A 92 -0.52 -2.88 -3.83
N LEU A 93 -0.93 -1.76 -4.44
CA LEU A 93 -0.30 -1.25 -5.66
C LEU A 93 1.16 -0.85 -5.39
N LYS A 94 1.47 -0.22 -4.26
CA LYS A 94 2.85 0.11 -3.89
C LYS A 94 3.72 -1.16 -3.77
N ILE A 95 3.24 -2.18 -3.05
CA ILE A 95 3.94 -3.47 -2.92
C ILE A 95 4.17 -4.10 -4.29
N ALA A 96 3.14 -4.15 -5.15
CA ALA A 96 3.26 -4.70 -6.49
C ALA A 96 4.37 -4.04 -7.32
N ARG A 97 4.52 -2.71 -7.19
CA ARG A 97 5.55 -1.94 -7.90
C ARG A 97 6.96 -2.22 -7.40
N VAL A 98 7.13 -2.35 -6.08
CA VAL A 98 8.42 -2.67 -5.47
C VAL A 98 8.90 -4.05 -5.95
N HIS A 99 8.04 -5.07 -5.86
CA HIS A 99 8.37 -6.43 -6.31
C HIS A 99 8.59 -6.51 -7.82
N TYR A 100 7.82 -5.77 -8.63
CA TYR A 100 8.08 -5.65 -10.05
C TYR A 100 9.47 -5.08 -10.34
N ALA A 101 9.87 -4.00 -9.66
CA ALA A 101 11.18 -3.38 -9.86
C ALA A 101 12.32 -4.36 -9.55
N ARG A 102 12.15 -5.21 -8.51
CA ARG A 102 13.12 -6.24 -8.10
C ARG A 102 13.09 -7.52 -8.94
N GLY A 103 12.14 -7.65 -9.87
CA GLY A 103 12.02 -8.84 -10.72
C GLY A 103 11.19 -9.97 -10.12
N ASP A 104 10.64 -9.85 -8.90
CA ASP A 104 9.66 -10.81 -8.37
C ASP A 104 8.28 -10.56 -9.00
N LEU A 105 8.11 -11.10 -10.21
CA LEU A 105 6.89 -10.93 -11.00
C LEU A 105 5.70 -11.71 -10.44
N ASN A 106 5.94 -12.70 -9.58
CA ASN A 106 4.89 -13.52 -8.97
C ASN A 106 4.24 -12.76 -7.83
N THR A 107 5.03 -12.26 -6.88
CA THR A 107 4.54 -11.41 -5.80
C THR A 107 3.93 -10.12 -6.36
N ALA A 108 4.57 -9.51 -7.36
CA ALA A 108 4.02 -8.32 -8.02
C ALA A 108 2.62 -8.55 -8.60
N ALA A 109 2.40 -9.67 -9.30
CA ALA A 109 1.09 -9.98 -9.88
C ALA A 109 0.02 -10.25 -8.81
N ARG A 110 0.35 -10.96 -7.74
CA ARG A 110 -0.59 -11.23 -6.63
C ARG A 110 -1.08 -9.94 -5.98
N PHE A 111 -0.16 -9.03 -5.65
CA PHE A 111 -0.52 -7.74 -5.07
C PHE A 111 -1.22 -6.81 -6.05
N LEU A 112 -0.88 -6.88 -7.34
CA LEU A 112 -1.60 -6.12 -8.36
C LEU A 112 -3.05 -6.59 -8.51
N ALA A 113 -3.34 -7.88 -8.32
CA ALA A 113 -4.71 -8.39 -8.30
C ALA A 113 -5.51 -7.81 -7.12
N VAL A 114 -4.91 -7.74 -5.92
CA VAL A 114 -5.53 -7.09 -4.75
C VAL A 114 -5.80 -5.61 -5.03
N ALA A 115 -4.82 -4.88 -5.57
CA ALA A 115 -5.00 -3.49 -5.96
C ALA A 115 -6.11 -3.33 -7.02
N ALA A 116 -6.17 -4.24 -8.00
CA ALA A 116 -7.16 -4.26 -9.06
C ALA A 116 -8.59 -4.56 -8.57
N ALA A 117 -8.77 -5.17 -7.41
CA ALA A 117 -10.08 -5.42 -6.82
C ALA A 117 -10.61 -4.25 -5.96
N ALA A 118 -9.75 -3.35 -5.49
CA ALA A 118 -10.16 -2.22 -4.65
C ALA A 118 -10.98 -1.16 -5.41
N PRO A 119 -11.83 -0.35 -4.75
CA PRO A 119 -12.39 0.86 -5.35
C PRO A 119 -11.26 1.77 -5.86
N LYS A 120 -11.46 2.40 -7.02
CA LYS A 120 -10.40 3.19 -7.68
C LYS A 120 -10.93 4.51 -8.23
N ARG A 121 -10.08 5.53 -8.12
CA ARG A 121 -10.15 6.72 -8.96
C ARG A 121 -9.60 6.39 -10.36
N ARG A 122 -10.00 7.17 -11.38
CA ARG A 122 -9.56 6.95 -12.78
C ARG A 122 -8.03 6.84 -12.91
N SER A 123 -7.29 7.68 -12.20
CA SER A 123 -5.82 7.67 -12.20
C SER A 123 -5.22 6.38 -11.63
N GLU A 124 -5.84 5.77 -10.62
CA GLU A 124 -5.41 4.51 -10.01
C GLU A 124 -5.74 3.32 -10.91
N ALA A 125 -6.90 3.34 -11.57
CA ALA A 125 -7.28 2.34 -12.56
C ALA A 125 -6.26 2.30 -13.71
N TRP A 126 -5.87 3.47 -14.23
CA TRP A 126 -4.82 3.59 -15.23
C TRP A 126 -3.47 3.03 -14.74
N ARG A 127 -3.06 3.35 -13.51
CA ARG A 127 -1.83 2.80 -12.93
C ARG A 127 -1.87 1.28 -12.84
N CYS A 128 -3.00 0.69 -12.43
CA CYS A 128 -3.16 -0.76 -12.36
C CYS A 128 -3.05 -1.39 -13.76
N LEU A 129 -3.75 -0.84 -14.76
CA LEU A 129 -3.70 -1.32 -16.14
C LEU A 129 -2.27 -1.27 -16.69
N ARG A 130 -1.59 -0.14 -16.52
CA ARG A 130 -0.20 0.03 -16.96
C ARG A 130 0.73 -1.03 -16.35
N TYR A 131 0.59 -1.32 -15.05
CA TYR A 131 1.42 -2.36 -14.42
C TYR A 131 1.04 -3.78 -14.83
N ARG A 132 -0.23 -4.05 -15.17
CA ARG A 132 -0.63 -5.33 -15.77
C ARG A 132 0.06 -5.54 -17.11
N LEU A 133 0.05 -4.51 -17.97
CA LEU A 133 0.74 -4.55 -19.26
C LEU A 133 2.25 -4.75 -19.09
N LYS A 134 2.88 -4.02 -18.17
CA LYS A 134 4.31 -4.17 -17.85
C LYS A 134 4.67 -5.58 -17.37
N LEU A 135 3.83 -6.20 -16.54
CA LEU A 135 4.02 -7.58 -16.08
C LEU A 135 3.88 -8.58 -17.24
N ALA A 136 2.85 -8.43 -18.06
CA ALA A 136 2.63 -9.29 -19.22
C ALA A 136 3.81 -9.23 -20.21
N ALA A 137 4.27 -8.02 -20.54
CA ALA A 137 5.41 -7.82 -21.42
C ALA A 137 6.68 -8.46 -20.84
N ARG A 138 7.00 -8.21 -19.57
CA ARG A 138 8.21 -8.75 -18.93
C ARG A 138 8.17 -10.27 -18.83
N ARG A 139 7.02 -10.87 -18.54
CA ARG A 139 6.85 -12.33 -18.53
C ARG A 139 7.06 -12.95 -19.91
N ARG A 140 6.57 -12.31 -20.97
CA ARG A 140 6.81 -12.78 -22.36
C ARG A 140 8.29 -12.73 -22.72
N LEU A 141 8.99 -11.67 -22.33
CA LEU A 141 10.43 -11.53 -22.57
C LEU A 141 11.29 -12.47 -21.72
N SER A 142 10.80 -12.90 -20.55
CA SER A 142 11.50 -13.85 -19.66
C SER A 142 11.06 -15.30 -19.87
N ALA A 143 10.09 -15.57 -20.74
CA ALA A 143 9.72 -16.92 -21.09
C ALA A 143 10.89 -17.55 -21.87
N PRO A 144 11.40 -18.73 -21.47
CA PRO A 144 12.43 -19.39 -22.25
C PRO A 144 11.89 -19.61 -23.65
N GLN A 145 12.67 -19.23 -24.67
CA GLN A 145 12.43 -19.71 -26.02
C GLN A 145 12.50 -21.23 -25.92
N ILE A 146 11.35 -21.89 -26.02
CA ILE A 146 11.31 -23.32 -26.25
C ILE A 146 12.01 -23.48 -27.60
N GLU A 147 13.27 -23.91 -27.58
CA GLU A 147 13.99 -24.29 -28.78
C GLU A 147 13.14 -25.35 -29.47
N LEU A 148 12.64 -25.01 -30.66
CA LEU A 148 12.21 -25.96 -31.67
C LEU A 148 13.46 -26.69 -32.16
N GLN A 149 14.03 -27.57 -31.33
CA GLN A 149 14.98 -28.60 -31.73
C GLN A 149 14.30 -29.94 -31.51
N GLY A 150 13.68 -30.48 -32.55
CA GLY A 150 13.00 -31.77 -32.46
C GLY A 150 12.21 -32.14 -33.70
N ALA A 151 12.86 -32.21 -34.86
CA ALA A 151 12.54 -33.13 -35.95
C ALA A 151 13.68 -33.09 -36.96
N LEU A 152 14.68 -33.96 -36.75
CA LEU A 152 15.48 -34.53 -37.84
C LEU A 152 14.67 -35.68 -38.45
#